data_AF-A0A8I2YJB7-F1
#
_entry.id   AF-A0A8I2YJB7-F1
#
_cell.length_a   1.000
_cell.length_b   1.000
_cell.length_c   1.000
_cell.angle_alpha   90.00
_cell.angle_beta   90.00
_cell.angle_gamma   90.00
#
_symmetry.space_group_name_H-M   'P 1'
#
loop_
_entity.id
_entity.type
_entity.pdbx_description
1 polymer ?
#
loop_
_entity_poly.entity_id
_entity_poly.type
_entity_poly.pdbx_seq_one_letter_code
_entity_poly.pdbx_strand_id
1 'polypeptide(L)'
;MIDLAKYYFRCHQVFSDLFPSKEASIDGICRDILYDVMGEFWKMGHMIEEGYWENHKDDMAVVLGIVPIEYKLSAPNARTSAERLATIKDKAAALSYKFAFLQGPHDKFGRASNFAHNCLRVACQKIFYCKGSKTFRNHNLFREAVLCMAVLYIASYIKGVLDAYKTNGTVDDKVPPSKNEEDFWQMHVKMDQVLADTYHGPKLTSMLKSWAREA
;
A
#
# COMPACT_ATOMS: atom_id res chain seq x y z
N MET A 1 2.83 25.27 1.29
CA MET A 1 2.84 24.97 -0.15
C MET A 1 3.33 23.55 -0.47
N ILE A 2 4.54 23.14 -0.06
CA ILE A 2 5.04 21.75 -0.25
C ILE A 2 4.08 20.67 0.26
N ASP A 3 3.52 20.84 1.47
CA ASP A 3 2.62 19.83 2.05
C ASP A 3 1.33 19.66 1.23
N LEU A 4 0.85 20.73 0.61
CA LEU A 4 -0.34 20.71 -0.24
C LEU A 4 -0.05 20.01 -1.58
N ALA A 5 1.10 20.26 -2.19
CA ALA A 5 1.53 19.57 -3.41
C ALA A 5 1.78 18.07 -3.17
N LYS A 6 2.39 17.70 -2.04
CA LYS A 6 2.55 16.28 -1.62
C LYS A 6 1.19 15.60 -1.41
N TYR A 7 0.23 16.32 -0.85
CA TYR A 7 -1.14 15.84 -0.70
C TYR A 7 -1.83 15.61 -2.05
N TYR A 8 -1.79 16.57 -2.97
CA TYR A 8 -2.40 16.42 -4.30
C TYR A 8 -1.75 15.30 -5.12
N PHE A 9 -0.44 15.13 -5.03
CA PHE A 9 0.24 14.01 -5.67
C PHE A 9 -0.25 12.66 -5.15
N ARG A 10 -0.35 12.49 -3.83
CA ARG A 10 -0.88 11.26 -3.25
C ARG A 10 -2.36 11.06 -3.61
N CYS A 11 -3.17 12.12 -3.71
CA CYS A 11 -4.52 12.03 -4.26
C CYS A 11 -4.48 11.46 -5.69
N HIS A 12 -3.68 12.03 -6.59
CA HIS A 12 -3.57 11.56 -7.97
C HIS A 12 -3.13 10.09 -8.05
N GLN A 13 -2.16 9.68 -7.23
CA GLN A 13 -1.69 8.29 -7.18
C GLN A 13 -2.80 7.30 -6.80
N VAL A 14 -3.70 7.70 -5.90
CA VAL A 14 -4.80 6.84 -5.46
C VAL A 14 -6.03 6.96 -6.38
N PHE A 15 -6.28 8.11 -6.98
CA PHE A 15 -7.51 8.36 -7.75
C PHE A 15 -7.37 8.18 -9.25
N SER A 16 -6.17 8.31 -9.81
CA SER A 16 -5.98 8.46 -11.25
C SER A 16 -4.96 7.50 -11.82
N ASP A 17 -3.77 7.40 -11.21
CA ASP A 17 -2.70 6.56 -11.74
C ASP A 17 -1.81 6.03 -10.60
N LEU A 18 -1.88 4.72 -10.32
CA LEU A 18 -1.02 4.10 -9.31
C LEU A 18 0.43 3.95 -9.75
N PHE A 19 0.73 3.99 -11.05
CA PHE A 19 2.05 3.76 -11.62
C PHE A 19 2.45 4.93 -12.54
N PRO A 20 2.39 6.18 -12.06
CA PRO A 20 2.65 7.29 -12.95
C PRO A 20 4.12 7.27 -13.34
N SER A 21 4.39 7.39 -14.65
CA SER A 21 5.76 7.61 -15.10
C SER A 21 6.28 8.91 -14.49
N LYS A 22 7.61 9.03 -14.33
CA LYS A 22 8.23 10.24 -13.77
C LYS A 22 7.84 11.48 -14.58
N GLU A 23 7.70 11.32 -15.89
CA GLU A 23 7.34 12.34 -16.86
C GLU A 23 5.83 12.68 -16.79
N ALA A 24 4.95 11.67 -16.76
CA ALA A 24 3.50 11.88 -16.62
C ALA A 24 3.12 12.50 -15.26
N SER A 25 3.89 12.20 -14.22
CA SER A 25 3.74 12.77 -12.88
C SER A 25 3.95 14.29 -12.84
N ILE A 26 4.85 14.80 -13.68
CA ILE A 26 5.21 16.23 -13.71
C ILE A 26 4.24 17.00 -14.61
N ASP A 27 3.87 16.43 -15.76
CA ASP A 27 3.00 17.11 -16.73
C ASP A 27 1.50 17.05 -16.36
N GLY A 28 1.05 16.04 -15.60
CA GLY A 28 -0.37 15.80 -15.35
C GLY A 28 -0.96 16.33 -14.03
N ILE A 29 -0.21 16.25 -12.92
CA ILE A 29 -0.80 16.08 -11.57
C ILE A 29 -1.52 17.31 -11.01
N CYS A 30 -1.08 18.52 -11.35
CA CYS A 30 -1.75 19.81 -11.15
C CYS A 30 -0.76 20.87 -11.63
N ARG A 31 -0.63 20.97 -12.96
CA ARG A 31 0.39 21.76 -13.63
C ARG A 31 0.51 23.19 -13.05
N ASP A 32 -0.62 23.84 -12.82
CA ASP A 32 -0.64 25.22 -12.32
C ASP A 32 -0.26 25.34 -10.83
N ILE A 33 -0.76 24.47 -9.95
CA ILE A 33 -0.42 24.49 -8.52
C ILE A 33 1.05 24.08 -8.31
N LEU A 34 1.54 23.10 -9.08
CA LEU A 34 2.95 22.71 -9.05
C LEU A 34 3.84 23.83 -9.61
N TYR A 35 3.47 24.48 -10.71
CA TYR A 35 4.24 25.62 -11.23
C TYR A 35 4.24 26.83 -10.29
N ASP A 36 3.13 27.14 -9.63
CA ASP A 36 3.08 28.24 -8.65
C ASP A 36 3.95 27.93 -7.43
N VAL A 37 3.86 26.71 -6.89
CA VAL A 37 4.70 26.26 -5.77
C VAL A 37 6.18 26.21 -6.15
N MET A 38 6.51 25.70 -7.34
CA MET A 38 7.88 25.65 -7.86
C MET A 38 8.43 27.04 -8.16
N GLY A 39 7.60 27.92 -8.72
CA GLY A 39 7.94 29.31 -9.02
C GLY A 39 8.26 30.11 -7.76
N GLU A 40 7.47 29.95 -6.70
CA GLU A 40 7.76 30.56 -5.39
C GLU A 40 9.02 29.97 -4.74
N PHE A 41 9.25 28.67 -4.87
CA PHE A 41 10.47 28.02 -4.38
C PHE A 41 11.74 28.52 -5.07
N TRP A 42 11.70 28.68 -6.40
CA TRP A 42 12.81 29.25 -7.16
C TRP A 42 13.06 30.72 -6.84
N LYS A 43 12.01 31.52 -6.64
CA LYS A 43 12.15 32.92 -6.20
C LYS A 43 12.81 33.04 -4.82
N MET A 44 12.60 32.05 -3.95
CA MET A 44 13.23 31.99 -2.62
C MET A 44 14.63 31.35 -2.63
N GLY A 45 15.15 30.96 -3.80
CA GLY A 45 16.47 30.34 -3.94
C GLY A 45 16.54 28.91 -3.38
N HIS A 46 15.39 28.26 -3.18
CA HIS A 46 15.33 26.91 -2.67
C HIS A 46 15.44 25.89 -3.81
N MET A 47 16.30 24.89 -3.63
CA MET A 47 16.37 23.72 -4.51
C MET A 47 15.34 22.69 -4.04
N ILE A 48 14.63 22.07 -5.00
CA ILE A 48 13.78 20.92 -4.72
C ILE A 48 14.71 19.73 -4.46
N GLU A 49 14.61 19.10 -3.30
CA GLU A 49 15.42 17.91 -2.97
C GLU A 49 15.22 16.79 -4.00
N GLU A 50 16.32 16.12 -4.36
CA GLU A 50 16.29 14.83 -5.03
C GLU A 50 15.44 13.87 -4.18
N GLY A 51 14.37 13.31 -4.77
CA GLY A 51 13.43 12.45 -4.03
C GLY A 51 12.15 13.15 -3.54
N TYR A 52 11.85 14.38 -3.97
CA TYR A 52 10.51 15.01 -3.80
C TYR A 52 9.34 14.08 -4.21
N TRP A 53 9.59 13.16 -5.14
CA TRP A 53 8.67 12.13 -5.60
C TRP A 53 8.81 10.76 -4.88
N GLU A 54 9.90 10.50 -4.18
CA GLU A 54 10.21 9.20 -3.57
C GLU A 54 9.64 9.03 -2.15
N ASN A 55 8.43 9.51 -1.88
CA ASN A 55 7.67 9.07 -0.69
C ASN A 55 7.40 7.54 -0.72
N HIS A 56 7.65 6.89 -1.85
CA HIS A 56 7.70 5.44 -2.01
C HIS A 56 8.66 4.77 -1.01
N LYS A 57 9.79 5.39 -0.65
CA LYS A 57 10.74 4.80 0.32
C LYS A 57 10.14 4.75 1.73
N ASP A 58 9.44 5.80 2.15
CA ASP A 58 8.80 5.86 3.48
C ASP A 58 7.60 4.92 3.58
N ASP A 59 6.73 4.92 2.57
CA ASP A 59 5.59 4.01 2.50
C ASP A 59 6.09 2.55 2.46
N MET A 60 7.17 2.29 1.71
CA MET A 60 7.80 0.97 1.68
C MET A 60 8.44 0.59 3.00
N ALA A 61 9.12 1.50 3.68
CA ALA A 61 9.70 1.22 4.99
C ALA A 61 8.61 0.80 5.99
N VAL A 62 7.44 1.44 5.93
CA VAL A 62 6.26 1.02 6.70
C VAL A 62 5.84 -0.40 6.33
N VAL A 63 5.68 -0.71 5.05
CA VAL A 63 5.27 -2.04 4.58
C VAL A 63 6.30 -3.12 4.97
N LEU A 64 7.60 -2.85 4.81
CA LEU A 64 8.68 -3.74 5.20
C LEU A 64 8.70 -4.04 6.70
N GLY A 65 8.37 -3.05 7.53
CA GLY A 65 8.29 -3.23 8.98
C GLY A 65 7.10 -4.07 9.42
N ILE A 66 5.96 -3.99 8.74
CA ILE A 66 4.71 -4.66 9.16
C ILE A 66 4.52 -6.05 8.55
N VAL A 67 4.91 -6.26 7.29
CA VAL A 67 4.66 -7.52 6.55
C VAL A 67 5.21 -8.74 7.29
N PRO A 68 6.47 -8.74 7.78
CA PRO A 68 7.01 -9.92 8.45
C PRO A 68 6.29 -10.27 9.75
N ILE A 69 5.80 -9.24 10.45
CA ILE A 69 5.09 -9.38 11.73
C ILE A 69 3.68 -9.92 11.48
N GLU A 70 2.90 -9.22 10.64
CA GLU A 70 1.49 -9.52 10.40
C GLU A 70 1.31 -10.89 9.71
N TYR A 71 2.22 -11.26 8.81
CA TYR A 71 2.19 -12.55 8.12
C TYR A 71 3.03 -13.63 8.79
N LYS A 72 3.65 -13.34 9.94
CA LYS A 72 4.46 -14.30 10.72
C LYS A 72 5.55 -14.96 9.86
N LEU A 73 6.25 -14.16 9.07
CA LEU A 73 7.39 -14.57 8.22
C LEU A 73 8.65 -14.76 9.07
N SER A 74 8.55 -15.66 10.04
CA SER A 74 9.63 -16.08 10.91
C SER A 74 9.62 -17.60 11.05
N ALA A 75 10.77 -18.18 11.37
CA ALA A 75 10.89 -19.60 11.66
C ALA A 75 11.73 -19.78 12.95
N PRO A 76 11.13 -19.48 14.12
CA PRO A 76 11.87 -19.48 15.39
C PRO A 76 12.38 -20.87 15.79
N ASN A 77 11.77 -21.93 15.26
CA ASN A 77 12.13 -23.32 15.56
C ASN A 77 13.16 -23.91 14.58
N ALA A 78 13.57 -23.15 13.56
CA ALA A 78 14.54 -23.64 12.58
C ALA A 78 15.93 -23.78 13.22
N ARG A 79 16.57 -24.94 13.00
CA ARG A 79 17.88 -25.28 13.58
C ARG A 79 19.03 -24.75 12.75
N THR A 80 18.78 -24.45 11.48
CA THR A 80 19.79 -23.95 10.54
C THR A 80 19.28 -22.72 9.78
N SER A 81 20.20 -21.90 9.29
CA SER A 81 19.85 -20.77 8.42
C SER A 81 19.15 -21.22 7.13
N ALA A 82 19.54 -22.38 6.57
CA ALA A 82 18.91 -22.93 5.37
C ALA A 82 17.45 -23.33 5.62
N GLU A 83 17.18 -24.03 6.73
CA GLU A 83 15.82 -24.41 7.16
C GLU A 83 14.96 -23.17 7.45
N ARG A 84 15.55 -22.16 8.10
CA ARG A 84 14.87 -20.88 8.37
C ARG A 84 14.43 -20.21 7.06
N LEU A 85 15.34 -20.10 6.09
CA LEU A 85 15.04 -19.46 4.80
C LEU A 85 14.01 -20.26 4.02
N ALA A 86 14.13 -21.60 3.95
CA ALA A 86 13.14 -22.45 3.28
C ALA A 86 11.73 -22.26 3.87
N THR A 87 11.61 -22.30 5.21
CA THR A 87 10.33 -22.10 5.90
C THR A 87 9.71 -20.73 5.59
N ILE A 88 10.52 -19.67 5.56
CA ILE A 88 10.04 -18.31 5.23
C ILE A 88 9.61 -18.22 3.77
N LYS A 89 10.39 -18.80 2.84
CA LYS A 89 10.06 -18.86 1.41
C LYS A 89 8.73 -19.59 1.18
N ASP A 90 8.53 -20.73 1.84
CA ASP A 90 7.31 -21.53 1.72
C ASP A 90 6.08 -20.77 2.24
N LYS A 91 6.20 -20.10 3.40
CA LYS A 91 5.14 -19.23 3.93
C LYS A 91 4.79 -18.10 2.97
N ALA A 92 5.81 -17.41 2.45
CA ALA A 92 5.61 -16.33 1.49
C ALA A 92 4.99 -16.84 0.18
N ALA A 93 5.40 -18.01 -0.30
CA ALA A 93 4.80 -18.66 -1.47
C ALA A 93 3.32 -18.98 -1.25
N ALA A 94 2.97 -19.54 -0.08
CA ALA A 94 1.58 -19.85 0.28
C ALA A 94 0.71 -18.59 0.36
N LEU A 95 1.25 -17.49 0.90
CA LEU A 95 0.57 -16.20 0.95
C LEU A 95 0.38 -15.56 -0.43
N SER A 96 1.40 -15.64 -1.29
CA SER A 96 1.32 -15.10 -2.66
C SER A 96 0.39 -15.92 -3.55
N TYR A 97 0.25 -17.22 -3.30
CA TYR A 97 -0.61 -18.10 -4.10
C TYR A 97 -2.07 -17.61 -4.07
N LYS A 98 -2.63 -17.33 -5.27
CA LYS A 98 -3.99 -16.84 -5.47
C LYS A 98 -4.35 -15.61 -4.60
N PHE A 99 -3.35 -14.80 -4.26
CA PHE A 99 -3.50 -13.62 -3.41
C PHE A 99 -4.06 -13.93 -2.01
N ALA A 100 -3.69 -15.07 -1.42
CA ALA A 100 -4.12 -15.46 -0.07
C ALA A 100 -3.75 -14.39 1.00
N PHE A 101 -2.69 -13.61 0.79
CA PHE A 101 -2.33 -12.49 1.67
C PHE A 101 -3.41 -11.40 1.77
N LEU A 102 -4.34 -11.30 0.81
CA LEU A 102 -5.47 -10.37 0.89
C LEU A 102 -6.55 -10.82 1.88
N GLN A 103 -6.58 -12.10 2.19
CA GLN A 103 -7.72 -12.73 2.87
C GLN A 103 -7.67 -12.50 4.38
N GLY A 104 -8.78 -12.02 4.93
CA GLY A 104 -8.99 -12.01 6.37
C GLY A 104 -9.32 -13.40 6.92
N PRO A 105 -9.55 -13.51 8.23
CA PRO A 105 -9.98 -14.75 8.85
C PRO A 105 -11.26 -15.31 8.20
N HIS A 106 -11.37 -16.63 8.19
CA HIS A 106 -12.58 -17.31 7.77
C HIS A 106 -13.73 -16.98 8.73
N ASP A 107 -14.90 -16.69 8.18
CA ASP A 107 -16.12 -16.55 8.97
C ASP A 107 -16.65 -17.91 9.45
N LYS A 108 -17.76 -17.88 10.20
CA LYS A 108 -18.44 -19.08 10.72
C LYS A 108 -18.89 -20.07 9.64
N PHE A 109 -18.92 -19.65 8.37
CA PHE A 109 -19.27 -20.50 7.22
C PHE A 109 -18.03 -20.96 6.45
N GLY A 110 -16.83 -20.75 6.98
CA GLY A 110 -15.58 -21.08 6.30
C GLY A 110 -15.28 -20.18 5.10
N ARG A 111 -15.87 -18.99 5.01
CA ARG A 111 -15.60 -18.03 3.92
C ARG A 111 -14.65 -16.95 4.38
N ALA A 112 -13.52 -16.79 3.69
CA ALA A 112 -12.61 -15.68 3.94
C ALA A 112 -13.11 -14.42 3.23
N SER A 113 -12.99 -13.28 3.87
CA SER A 113 -13.22 -11.98 3.21
C SER A 113 -11.94 -11.55 2.51
N ASN A 114 -12.02 -11.34 1.20
CA ASN A 114 -10.92 -10.74 0.44
C ASN A 114 -10.71 -9.28 0.88
N PHE A 115 -9.48 -8.80 0.77
CA PHE A 115 -9.04 -7.46 1.18
C PHE A 115 -9.26 -7.14 2.66
N ALA A 116 -9.33 -8.17 3.51
CA ALA A 116 -9.64 -8.03 4.93
C ALA A 116 -8.49 -8.44 5.86
N HIS A 117 -7.33 -8.80 5.30
CA HIS A 117 -6.17 -9.13 6.13
C HIS A 117 -5.72 -7.91 6.95
N ASN A 118 -5.38 -8.12 8.22
CA ASN A 118 -5.04 -7.04 9.16
C ASN A 118 -3.82 -6.22 8.69
N CYS A 119 -2.87 -6.84 7.98
CA CYS A 119 -1.74 -6.14 7.38
C CYS A 119 -2.17 -4.98 6.47
N LEU A 120 -3.24 -5.14 5.68
CA LEU A 120 -3.76 -4.09 4.81
C LEU A 120 -4.27 -2.91 5.64
N ARG A 121 -5.03 -3.20 6.71
CA ARG A 121 -5.55 -2.18 7.63
C ARG A 121 -4.42 -1.36 8.25
N VAL A 122 -3.45 -2.04 8.87
CA VAL A 122 -2.34 -1.40 9.57
C VAL A 122 -1.51 -0.54 8.60
N ALA A 123 -1.22 -1.06 7.40
CA ALA A 123 -0.51 -0.34 6.36
C ALA A 123 -1.28 0.91 5.92
N CYS A 124 -2.56 0.77 5.55
CA CYS A 124 -3.38 1.90 5.11
C CYS A 124 -3.47 2.99 6.17
N GLN A 125 -3.67 2.62 7.44
CA GLN A 125 -3.74 3.57 8.55
C GLN A 125 -2.40 4.31 8.73
N LYS A 126 -1.28 3.58 8.76
CA LYS A 126 0.05 4.20 8.92
C LYS A 126 0.45 5.07 7.74
N ILE A 127 0.09 4.71 6.52
CA ILE A 127 0.52 5.42 5.31
C ILE A 127 -0.39 6.61 5.00
N PHE A 128 -1.72 6.46 5.15
CA PHE A 128 -2.66 7.50 4.76
C PHE A 128 -3.19 8.33 5.94
N TYR A 129 -3.20 7.81 7.17
CA TYR A 129 -3.88 8.44 8.31
C TYR A 129 -2.97 8.81 9.48
N CYS A 130 -1.66 8.57 9.39
CA CYS A 130 -0.74 8.93 10.46
C CYS A 130 -0.73 10.44 10.75
N LYS A 131 -0.57 10.80 12.03
CA LYS A 131 -0.75 12.17 12.54
C LYS A 131 0.24 13.15 11.89
N GLY A 132 -0.26 14.31 11.45
CA GLY A 132 0.53 15.40 10.86
C GLY A 132 -0.31 16.35 9.99
N SER A 133 0.30 17.36 9.37
CA SER A 133 -0.37 18.24 8.39
C SER A 133 -0.75 17.53 7.07
N LYS A 134 -0.21 16.32 6.85
CA LYS A 134 -0.29 15.55 5.59
C LYS A 134 -1.30 14.40 5.60
N THR A 135 -2.11 14.27 6.67
CA THR A 135 -3.01 13.12 6.80
C THR A 135 -4.22 13.26 5.89
N PHE A 136 -4.61 12.15 5.26
CA PHE A 136 -5.85 12.05 4.50
C PHE A 136 -7.11 12.10 5.35
N ARG A 137 -7.01 12.03 6.69
CA ARG A 137 -8.16 12.13 7.60
C ARG A 137 -9.00 13.39 7.41
N ASN A 138 -8.37 14.47 6.92
CA ASN A 138 -9.03 15.75 6.66
C ASN A 138 -9.65 15.83 5.25
N HIS A 139 -9.34 14.90 4.35
CA HIS A 139 -9.97 14.78 3.04
C HIS A 139 -11.35 14.15 3.21
N ASN A 140 -12.41 14.78 2.70
CA ASN A 140 -13.79 14.27 2.79
C ASN A 140 -13.94 12.79 2.40
N LEU A 141 -13.38 12.35 1.27
CA LEU A 141 -13.45 10.97 0.80
C LEU A 141 -12.74 9.97 1.73
N PHE A 142 -11.53 10.29 2.19
CA PHE A 142 -10.79 9.41 3.11
C PHE A 142 -11.32 9.47 4.55
N ARG A 143 -11.98 10.55 4.94
CA ARG A 143 -12.64 10.65 6.24
C ARG A 143 -13.77 9.63 6.38
N GLU A 144 -14.47 9.36 5.28
CA GLU A 144 -15.62 8.46 5.27
C GLU A 144 -15.22 6.99 5.24
N ALA A 145 -14.22 6.64 4.43
CA ALA A 145 -13.71 5.28 4.30
C ALA A 145 -12.29 5.26 3.73
N VAL A 146 -11.53 4.19 4.01
CA VAL A 146 -10.34 3.86 3.23
C VAL A 146 -10.78 3.53 1.80
N LEU A 147 -10.18 4.17 0.80
CA LEU A 147 -10.53 3.94 -0.59
C LEU A 147 -10.04 2.58 -1.09
N CYS A 148 -10.81 1.90 -1.95
CA CYS A 148 -10.40 0.64 -2.55
C CYS A 148 -9.06 0.75 -3.29
N MET A 149 -8.82 1.86 -3.98
CA MET A 149 -7.55 2.12 -4.67
C MET A 149 -6.38 2.29 -3.70
N ALA A 150 -6.60 2.87 -2.51
CA ALA A 150 -5.58 2.94 -1.46
C ALA A 150 -5.24 1.54 -0.94
N VAL A 151 -6.23 0.65 -0.82
CA VAL A 151 -6.01 -0.76 -0.46
C VAL A 151 -5.22 -1.49 -1.55
N LEU A 152 -5.56 -1.29 -2.83
CA LEU A 152 -4.85 -1.91 -3.95
C LEU A 152 -3.40 -1.40 -4.06
N TYR A 153 -3.17 -0.10 -3.82
CA TYR A 153 -1.83 0.48 -3.73
C TYR A 153 -0.98 -0.24 -2.69
N ILE A 154 -1.50 -0.39 -1.47
CA ILE A 154 -0.82 -1.12 -0.40
C ILE A 154 -0.63 -2.60 -0.74
N ALA A 155 -1.65 -3.24 -1.30
CA ALA A 155 -1.59 -4.64 -1.67
C ALA A 155 -0.48 -4.91 -2.71
N SER A 156 -0.27 -3.99 -3.65
CA SER A 156 0.80 -4.11 -4.66
C SER A 156 2.20 -4.07 -4.03
N TYR A 157 2.38 -3.29 -2.96
CA TYR A 157 3.63 -3.27 -2.19
C TYR A 157 3.82 -4.52 -1.33
N ILE A 158 2.78 -4.94 -0.61
CA ILE A 158 2.83 -6.20 0.14
C ILE A 158 3.20 -7.35 -0.79
N LYS A 159 2.65 -7.38 -2.01
CA LYS A 159 2.96 -8.41 -3.00
C LYS A 159 4.44 -8.38 -3.40
N GLY A 160 5.00 -7.21 -3.72
CA GLY A 160 6.44 -7.08 -4.00
C GLY A 160 7.32 -7.59 -2.85
N VAL A 161 6.97 -7.24 -1.61
CA VAL A 161 7.68 -7.72 -0.41
C VAL A 161 7.58 -9.25 -0.27
N LEU A 162 6.39 -9.82 -0.47
CA LEU A 162 6.19 -11.27 -0.42
C LEU A 162 6.94 -12.00 -1.54
N ASP A 163 7.04 -11.43 -2.74
CA ASP A 163 7.81 -12.03 -3.84
C ASP A 163 9.32 -12.07 -3.53
N ALA A 164 9.85 -11.04 -2.89
CA ALA A 164 11.22 -11.04 -2.41
C ALA A 164 11.44 -12.08 -1.29
N TYR A 165 10.53 -12.18 -0.32
CA TYR A 165 10.58 -13.26 0.68
C TYR A 165 10.47 -14.65 0.06
N LYS A 166 9.59 -14.83 -0.93
CA LYS A 166 9.43 -16.10 -1.66
C LYS A 166 10.71 -16.49 -2.39
N THR A 167 11.41 -15.53 -2.98
CA THR A 167 12.62 -15.77 -3.76
C THR A 167 13.84 -15.97 -2.86
N ASN A 168 14.02 -15.11 -1.87
CA ASN A 168 15.26 -14.96 -1.12
C ASN A 168 15.14 -15.43 0.34
N GLY A 169 13.92 -15.54 0.89
CA GLY A 169 13.68 -15.80 2.32
C GLY A 169 13.96 -14.58 3.21
N THR A 170 14.28 -13.44 2.59
CA THR A 170 14.57 -12.14 3.22
C THR A 170 14.27 -11.03 2.22
N VAL A 171 14.23 -9.78 2.69
CA VAL A 171 14.11 -8.59 1.84
C VAL A 171 15.28 -7.66 2.13
N ASP A 172 15.87 -7.11 1.07
CA ASP A 172 16.93 -6.12 1.16
C ASP A 172 16.30 -4.76 1.48
N ASP A 173 16.76 -4.12 2.55
CA ASP A 173 16.31 -2.81 2.98
C ASP A 173 16.92 -1.67 2.14
N LYS A 174 18.03 -1.94 1.43
CA LYS A 174 18.69 -0.98 0.52
C LYS A 174 18.08 -0.97 -0.87
N VAL A 175 17.58 -2.12 -1.33
CA VAL A 175 16.90 -2.24 -2.64
C VAL A 175 15.54 -2.91 -2.44
N PRO A 176 14.58 -2.17 -1.83
CA PRO A 176 13.29 -2.73 -1.48
C PRO A 176 12.46 -3.04 -2.75
N PRO A 177 11.62 -4.09 -2.73
CA PRO A 177 10.81 -4.48 -3.86
C PRO A 177 9.84 -3.37 -4.31
N SER A 178 9.70 -3.18 -5.62
CA SER A 178 8.72 -2.24 -6.19
C SER A 178 7.29 -2.78 -6.13
N LYS A 179 6.32 -1.92 -6.45
CA LYS A 179 4.93 -2.32 -6.68
C LYS A 179 4.87 -3.35 -7.81
N ASN A 180 4.12 -4.42 -7.61
CA ASN A 180 3.89 -5.40 -8.67
C ASN A 180 2.70 -4.96 -9.55
N GLU A 181 3.01 -4.40 -10.73
CA GLU A 181 2.02 -3.86 -11.67
C GLU A 181 1.17 -4.94 -12.35
N GLU A 182 1.78 -6.06 -12.72
CA GLU A 182 1.06 -7.18 -13.34
C GLU A 182 0.01 -7.77 -12.38
N ASP A 183 0.40 -7.99 -11.13
CA ASP A 183 -0.49 -8.49 -10.09
C ASP A 183 -1.51 -7.44 -9.63
N PHE A 184 -1.20 -6.15 -9.77
CA PHE A 184 -2.13 -5.08 -9.44
C PHE A 184 -3.44 -5.21 -10.24
N TRP A 185 -3.36 -5.43 -11.55
CA TRP A 185 -4.56 -5.55 -12.39
C TRP A 185 -5.41 -6.77 -12.03
N GLN A 186 -4.77 -7.88 -11.67
CA GLN A 186 -5.49 -9.06 -11.17
C GLN A 186 -6.19 -8.78 -9.84
N MET A 187 -5.53 -8.07 -8.93
CA MET A 187 -6.15 -7.64 -7.67
C MET A 187 -7.27 -6.62 -7.89
N HIS A 188 -7.15 -5.73 -8.88
CA HIS A 188 -8.22 -4.79 -9.24
C HIS A 188 -9.48 -5.53 -9.68
N VAL A 189 -9.35 -6.47 -10.62
CA VAL A 189 -10.48 -7.30 -11.07
C VAL A 189 -11.11 -8.05 -9.90
N LYS A 190 -10.30 -8.57 -8.96
CA LYS A 190 -10.79 -9.24 -7.75
C LYS A 190 -11.54 -8.28 -6.82
N MET A 191 -11.10 -7.03 -6.72
CA MET A 191 -11.78 -5.98 -5.94
C MET A 191 -13.16 -5.69 -6.53
N ASP A 192 -13.26 -5.52 -7.85
CA ASP A 192 -14.52 -5.27 -8.55
C ASP A 192 -15.51 -6.43 -8.34
N GLN A 193 -15.04 -7.67 -8.42
CA GLN A 193 -15.85 -8.85 -8.13
C GLN A 193 -16.37 -8.88 -6.69
N VAL A 194 -15.53 -8.52 -5.72
CA VAL A 194 -15.94 -8.46 -4.30
C VAL A 194 -16.98 -7.38 -4.08
N LEU A 195 -16.83 -6.21 -4.71
CA LEU A 195 -17.78 -5.10 -4.59
C LEU A 195 -19.13 -5.42 -5.24
N ALA A 196 -19.13 -6.17 -6.35
CA ALA A 196 -20.34 -6.62 -7.02
C ALA A 196 -21.07 -7.75 -6.28
N ASP A 197 -20.40 -8.45 -5.37
CA ASP A 197 -20.99 -9.55 -4.60
C ASP A 197 -21.94 -9.04 -3.51
N THR A 198 -23.17 -9.59 -3.47
CA THR A 198 -24.23 -9.15 -2.54
C THR A 198 -23.94 -9.44 -1.07
N TYR A 199 -23.08 -10.40 -0.76
CA TYR A 199 -22.69 -10.76 0.59
C TYR A 199 -21.37 -10.07 0.99
N HIS A 200 -20.37 -10.11 0.12
CA HIS A 200 -19.02 -9.63 0.40
C HIS A 200 -18.86 -8.12 0.18
N GLY A 201 -19.56 -7.52 -0.78
CA GLY A 201 -19.49 -6.10 -1.09
C GLY A 201 -19.85 -5.22 0.11
N PRO A 202 -21.05 -5.37 0.71
CA PRO A 202 -21.43 -4.60 1.89
C PRO A 202 -20.47 -4.80 3.07
N LYS A 203 -19.92 -6.01 3.24
CA LYS A 203 -18.95 -6.32 4.29
C LYS A 203 -17.64 -5.56 4.09
N LEU A 204 -17.11 -5.55 2.88
CA LEU A 204 -15.91 -4.79 2.51
C LEU A 204 -16.15 -3.29 2.75
N THR A 205 -17.26 -2.72 2.25
CA THR A 205 -17.58 -1.30 2.43
C THR A 205 -17.67 -0.92 3.92
N SER A 206 -18.34 -1.72 4.73
CA SER A 206 -18.46 -1.46 6.17
C SER A 206 -17.10 -1.52 6.87
N MET A 207 -16.26 -2.48 6.48
CA MET A 207 -14.92 -2.64 7.04
C MET A 207 -14.02 -1.43 6.73
N LEU A 208 -14.01 -0.97 5.47
CA LEU A 208 -13.20 0.19 5.06
C LEU A 208 -13.61 1.48 5.77
N LYS A 209 -14.91 1.65 6.06
CA LYS A 209 -15.42 2.74 6.93
C LYS A 209 -14.90 2.60 8.36
N SER A 210 -14.89 1.39 8.93
CA SER A 210 -14.35 1.14 10.27
C SER A 210 -12.86 1.49 10.35
N TRP A 211 -12.08 1.05 9.36
CA TRP A 211 -10.64 1.31 9.31
C TRP A 211 -10.30 2.80 9.30
N ALA A 212 -11.07 3.61 8.57
CA ALA A 212 -10.89 5.07 8.55
C ALA A 212 -11.25 5.73 9.89
N ARG A 213 -12.28 5.22 10.59
CA ARG A 213 -12.71 5.74 11.91
C ARG A 213 -11.73 5.39 13.03
N GLU A 214 -11.14 4.20 12.96
CA GLU A 214 -10.17 3.68 13.94
C GLU A 214 -8.77 4.28 13.80
N ALA A 215 -8.52 5.04 12.73
CA ALA A 215 -7.22 5.63 12.42
C ALA A 215 -6.91 6.91 13.22
#